data_AF-A0A135P8E9-F1
#
_entry.id   AF-A0A135P8E9-F1
#
_cell.length_a   1.000
_cell.length_b   1.000
_cell.length_c   1.000
_cell.angle_alpha   90.00
_cell.angle_beta   90.00
_cell.angle_gamma   90.00
#
_symmetry.space_group_name_H-M   'P 1'
#
loop_
_entity.id
_entity.type
_entity.pdbx_description
1 polymer ?
#
loop_
_entity_poly.entity_id
_entity_poly.type
_entity_poly.pdbx_seq_one_letter_code
_entity_poly.pdbx_strand_id
1 'polypeptide(L)'
;MVKLCKGQTITARIRPELSYDRVVAEFFLSDGRDLAAEMVSAGMALDWPKFSGGKYRHLETADARKKLWRADARQRGKLRLQKDS
;
A
#
# COMPACT_ATOMS: atom_id res chain seq x y z
N MET A 1 -0.29 -11.57 7.46
CA MET A 1 0.35 -10.37 8.05
C MET A 1 1.30 -10.70 9.21
N VAL A 2 0.92 -11.55 10.18
CA VAL A 2 1.79 -11.87 11.35
C VAL A 2 3.18 -12.43 10.94
N LYS A 3 3.28 -13.25 9.89
CA LYS A 3 4.56 -13.84 9.45
C LYS A 3 5.58 -12.84 8.90
N LEU A 4 5.15 -11.69 8.37
CA LEU A 4 6.04 -10.72 7.72
C LEU A 4 6.71 -9.75 8.69
N CYS A 5 6.07 -9.42 9.81
CA CYS A 5 6.59 -8.42 10.74
C CYS A 5 6.87 -8.94 12.15
N LYS A 6 6.25 -10.04 12.58
CA LYS A 6 6.39 -10.51 13.97
C LYS A 6 7.76 -11.16 14.16
N GLY A 7 8.56 -10.58 15.05
CA GLY A 7 9.90 -11.06 15.40
C GLY A 7 11.00 -10.61 14.43
N GLN A 8 10.70 -9.72 13.48
CA GLN A 8 11.68 -9.19 12.53
C GLN A 8 12.04 -7.75 12.88
N THR A 9 13.32 -7.40 12.76
CA THR A 9 13.78 -6.01 12.81
C THR A 9 13.47 -5.35 11.47
N ILE A 10 12.77 -4.21 11.52
CA ILE A 10 12.35 -3.47 10.34
C ILE A 10 12.94 -2.06 10.43
N THR A 11 13.55 -1.60 9.35
CA THR A 11 14.04 -0.23 9.22
C THR A 11 12.95 0.66 8.64
N ALA A 12 12.57 1.70 9.36
CA ALA A 12 11.62 2.70 8.91
C ALA A 12 12.35 3.92 8.34
N ARG A 13 12.18 4.18 7.04
CA ARG A 13 12.63 5.41 6.39
C ARG A 13 11.47 6.38 6.32
N ILE A 14 11.46 7.36 7.23
CA ILE A 14 10.43 8.40 7.28
C ILE A 14 10.52 9.25 6.00
N ARG A 15 9.38 9.42 5.33
CA ARG A 15 9.25 10.36 4.22
C ARG A 15 8.82 11.71 4.78
N PRO A 16 9.36 12.82 4.23
CA PRO A 16 9.02 14.18 4.68
C PRO A 16 7.58 14.56 4.33
N GLU A 17 6.92 13.79 3.47
CA GLU A 17 5.52 13.97 3.11
C GLU A 17 4.60 13.59 4.28
N LEU A 18 4.17 14.59 5.07
CA LEU A 18 3.13 14.41 6.07
C LEU A 18 1.78 14.24 5.36
N SER A 19 1.06 13.16 5.69
CA SER A 19 -0.33 12.99 5.29
C SER A 19 -1.23 13.38 6.46
N TYR A 20 -1.59 14.67 6.54
CA TYR A 20 -2.28 15.23 7.72
C TYR A 20 -1.43 15.02 8.99
N ASP A 21 -2.04 14.54 10.08
CA ASP A 21 -1.38 14.26 11.36
C ASP A 21 -0.70 12.87 11.40
N ARG A 22 -0.41 12.28 10.24
CA ARG A 22 0.17 10.94 10.13
C ARG A 22 1.55 10.97 9.49
N VAL A 23 2.48 10.28 10.13
CA VAL A 23 3.83 10.03 9.60
C VAL A 23 3.76 8.97 8.51
N VAL A 24 4.33 9.28 7.34
CA VAL A 24 4.48 8.34 6.23
C VAL A 24 5.93 7.82 6.22
N ALA A 25 6.11 6.51 6.11
CA ALA A 25 7.42 5.89 6.05
C ALA A 25 7.43 4.69 5.10
N GLU A 26 8.58 4.43 4.50
CA GLU A 26 8.86 3.15 3.86
C GLU A 26 9.50 2.21 4.86
N PHE A 27 9.10 0.95 4.82
CA PHE A 27 9.57 -0.07 5.73
C PHE A 27 10.34 -1.12 4.96
N PHE A 28 11.57 -1.39 5.41
CA PHE A 28 12.44 -2.39 4.84
C PHE A 28 12.74 -3.47 5.86
N LEU A 29 12.65 -4.73 5.45
CA LEU A 29 13.09 -5.87 6.26
C LEU A 29 14.62 -5.83 6.43
N SER A 30 15.14 -6.57 7.41
CA SER A 30 16.58 -6.63 7.67
C SER A 30 17.40 -7.19 6.49
N ASP A 31 16.76 -7.90 5.57
CA ASP A 31 17.36 -8.38 4.32
C ASP A 31 17.28 -7.35 3.16
N GLY A 32 16.73 -6.15 3.40
CA GLY A 32 16.59 -5.08 2.43
C GLY A 32 15.32 -5.14 1.58
N ARG A 33 14.45 -6.14 1.78
CA ARG A 33 13.18 -6.20 1.03
C ARG A 33 12.22 -5.10 1.47
N ASP A 34 11.56 -4.51 0.48
CA ASP A 34 10.53 -3.50 0.69
C ASP A 34 9.23 -4.18 1.13
N LEU A 35 8.76 -3.85 2.33
CA LEU A 35 7.56 -4.45 2.91
C LEU A 35 6.30 -4.15 2.07
N ALA A 36 6.20 -2.95 1.48
CA ALA A 36 5.06 -2.60 0.64
C ALA A 36 5.05 -3.43 -0.65
N ALA A 37 6.22 -3.67 -1.25
CA ALA A 37 6.36 -4.53 -2.42
C ALA A 37 5.88 -5.97 -2.11
N GLU A 38 6.27 -6.54 -0.98
CA GLU A 38 5.84 -7.87 -0.53
C GLU A 38 4.32 -7.94 -0.27
N MET A 39 3.73 -6.86 0.24
CA MET A 39 2.28 -6.80 0.44
C MET A 39 1.52 -6.77 -0.88
N VAL A 40 2.03 -6.05 -1.88
CA VAL A 40 1.41 -5.97 -3.20
C VAL A 40 1.57 -7.31 -3.95
N SER A 41 2.75 -7.93 -3.91
CA SER A 41 3.00 -9.24 -4.54
C SER A 41 2.15 -10.36 -3.93
N ALA A 42 1.86 -10.30 -2.63
CA ALA A 42 0.96 -11.22 -1.96
C ALA A 42 -0.54 -10.93 -2.20
N GLY A 43 -0.88 -9.90 -3.01
CA GLY A 43 -2.26 -9.51 -3.29
C GLY A 43 -3.00 -8.90 -2.10
N MET A 44 -2.27 -8.44 -1.07
CA MET A 44 -2.83 -7.81 0.13
C MET A 44 -3.01 -6.29 -0.04
N ALA A 45 -2.32 -5.69 -1.01
CA ALA A 45 -2.38 -4.26 -1.30
C ALA A 45 -2.44 -4.00 -2.80
N LEU A 46 -2.90 -2.80 -3.17
CA LEU A 46 -2.81 -2.27 -4.54
C LEU A 46 -1.81 -1.13 -4.56
N ASP A 47 -1.12 -1.00 -5.69
CA ASP A 47 -0.39 0.20 -6.03
C ASP A 47 -1.35 1.38 -6.13
N TRP A 48 -0.91 2.52 -5.60
CA TRP A 48 -1.63 3.78 -5.70
C TRP A 48 -0.74 4.79 -6.45
N PRO A 49 -0.86 4.90 -7.79
CA PRO A 49 0.06 5.69 -8.61
C PRO A 49 0.17 7.15 -8.18
N LYS A 50 -0.93 7.74 -7.67
CA LYS A 50 -0.95 9.12 -7.15
C LYS A 50 0.11 9.41 -6.09
N PHE A 51 0.42 8.44 -5.22
CA PHE A 51 1.36 8.62 -4.11
C PHE A 51 2.66 7.85 -4.31
N SER A 52 2.57 6.63 -4.85
CA SER A 52 3.71 5.75 -5.07
C SER A 52 4.45 6.01 -6.39
N GLY A 53 3.88 6.83 -7.29
CA GLY A 53 4.40 7.01 -8.64
C GLY A 53 4.25 5.78 -9.56
N GLY A 54 3.51 4.75 -9.14
CA GLY A 54 3.39 3.51 -9.91
C GLY A 54 4.41 2.43 -9.52
N LYS A 55 5.20 2.67 -8.46
CA LYS A 55 6.34 1.83 -8.06
C LYS A 55 5.99 0.36 -7.92
N TYR A 56 4.80 0.00 -7.45
CA TYR A 56 4.42 -1.39 -7.16
C TYR A 56 3.47 -2.01 -8.18
N ARG A 57 3.08 -1.27 -9.23
CA ARG A 57 2.03 -1.71 -10.15
C ARG A 57 2.36 -3.02 -10.88
N HIS A 58 3.64 -3.24 -11.17
CA HIS A 58 4.14 -4.45 -11.81
C HIS A 58 4.14 -5.68 -10.88
N LEU A 59 3.97 -5.49 -9.57
CA LEU A 59 3.90 -6.55 -8.57
C LEU A 59 2.47 -6.98 -8.25
N GLU A 60 1.46 -6.26 -8.75
CA GLU A 60 0.07 -6.60 -8.49
C GLU A 60 -0.28 -7.97 -9.09
N THR A 61 -0.95 -8.81 -8.30
CA THR A 61 -1.51 -10.06 -8.83
C THR A 61 -2.62 -9.75 -9.84
N ALA A 62 -2.79 -10.63 -10.84
CA ALA A 62 -3.77 -10.44 -11.91
C ALA A 62 -5.21 -10.22 -11.40
N ASP A 63 -5.54 -10.78 -10.23
CA ASP A 63 -6.84 -10.70 -9.60
C ASP A 63 -6.94 -9.65 -8.46
N ALA A 64 -5.84 -8.94 -8.14
CA ALA A 64 -5.79 -8.00 -7.02
C ALA A 64 -6.88 -6.92 -7.12
N ARG A 65 -7.07 -6.36 -8.33
CA ARG A 65 -8.07 -5.30 -8.60
C ARG A 65 -9.52 -5.79 -8.46
N LYS A 66 -9.76 -7.08 -8.70
CA LYS A 66 -11.07 -7.72 -8.49
C LYS A 66 -11.31 -7.97 -7.00
N LYS A 67 -10.31 -8.47 -6.27
CA LYS A 67 -10.38 -8.73 -4.82
C LYS A 67 -10.52 -7.43 -4.01
N LEU A 68 -9.72 -6.42 -4.35
CA LEU A 68 -9.65 -5.12 -3.67
C LEU A 68 -10.48 -4.05 -4.40
N TRP A 69 -11.66 -4.44 -4.90
CA TRP A 69 -12.49 -3.60 -5.78
C TRP A 69 -12.88 -2.25 -5.15
N ARG A 70 -13.06 -2.16 -3.83
CA ARG A 70 -13.37 -0.90 -3.15
C ARG A 70 -12.21 0.10 -3.27
N ALA A 71 -10.98 -0.39 -3.16
CA ALA A 71 -9.80 0.44 -3.33
C ALA A 71 -9.64 0.86 -4.79
N ASP A 72 -9.85 -0.06 -5.74
CA ASP A 72 -9.84 0.28 -7.17
C ASP A 72 -10.91 1.32 -7.53
N ALA A 73 -12.13 1.18 -7.00
CA ALA A 73 -13.21 2.14 -7.21
C ALA A 73 -12.87 3.54 -6.66
N ARG A 74 -12.21 3.62 -5.49
CA ARG A 74 -11.72 4.90 -4.92
C ARG A 74 -10.64 5.53 -5.79
N GLN A 75 -9.66 4.74 -6.26
CA GLN A 75 -8.60 5.24 -7.13
C GLN A 75 -9.14 5.81 -8.44
N ARG A 76 -10.23 5.22 -8.98
CA ARG A 76 -10.90 5.70 -10.19
C ARG A 76 -11.89 6.84 -9.95
N GLY A 77 -12.02 7.34 -8.73
CA GLY A 77 -13.01 8.38 -8.38
C GLY A 77 -14.47 7.93 -8.50
N LYS A 78 -14.72 6.62 -8.52
CA LYS A 78 -16.07 6.05 -8.72
C LYS A 78 -16.84 5.84 -7.42
N LEU A 79 -16.16 5.95 -6.27
CA LEU A 79 -16.83 5.95 -4.97
C LEU A 79 -17.27 7.38 -4.65
N ARG A 80 -18.52 7.74 -4.98
CA ARG A 80 -19.12 8.96 -4.42
C ARG A 80 -19.33 8.72 -2.92
N LEU A 81 -18.81 9.61 -2.08
CA LEU A 81 -19.24 9.70 -0.69
C LEU A 81 -20.76 9.95 -0.73
N GLN A 82 -21.53 9.04 -0.16
CA GLN A 82 -22.93 9.32 0.15
C GLN A 82 -22.89 10.54 1.08
N LYS A 83 -23.43 11.68 0.63
CA LYS A 83 -23.69 12.79 1.53
C LYS A 83 -24.84 12.33 2.39
N ASP A 84 -24.56 12.05 3.65
CA ASP A 84 -25.60 11.90 4.66
C ASP A 84 -26.42 13.20 4.64
N SER A 85 -27.73 13.04 4.43
CA SER A 85 -28.74 14.11 4.34
C SER A 85 -29.19 14.55 5.72
#